data_AF-A0A452YDA0-F1
#
_entry.id   AF-A0A452YDA0-F1
#
_cell.length_a   1.000
_cell.length_b   1.000
_cell.length_c   1.000
_cell.angle_alpha   90.00
_cell.angle_beta   90.00
_cell.angle_gamma   90.00
#
_symmetry.space_group_name_H-M   'P 1'
#
loop_
_entity.id
_entity.type
_entity.pdbx_description
1 polymer ?
#
loop_
_entity_poly.entity_id
_entity_poly.type
_entity_poly.pdbx_seq_one_letter_code
_entity_poly.pdbx_strand_id
1 'polypeptide(L)'
;MVFLLFSAATSFAKTPLQPILPLLEAMPSDLHVTVPYLLSFVMADPLKMAMVSIENNLSPPETLQKLSESLTSLLPLLSQLADIIPRDALLWKLKLLKSGAAYANSRLHAVQAEVLFLASGKDNLLPSGEEADRLFKGLKNCRVRYFKENGHTLLLEDGVNLLSVIKGANMYRRGRQRDFVTDYLPPTLSEFKKTFDEDHKLFHLALSPVMMSTLTNGKIVRGLAGVPDQGPVLFVGYHALMGIELSPLYEEFLREKNTIVRGMAHPMLFGSKYETSRQESSRLDTVSMYGGLPVTPINMYRLFERNQYVLLYPGGAREALHRKGEEYKLFWPDQPEFVRMAARFGVTVVPFGFVGEDDILELVLDYNDQKNIPYLREWIESINKDGQRVRDSVKGEEGNQDMHIPAIVPKVPGRFYYLFGKPIKMEGMNNVLTDRESANEVYLHIKSEVEDAMAYLQRKREEDPYRSIAQRAVYQATQGVSARVPTFEP
;
A
#
# COMPACT_ATOMS: atom_id res chain seq x y z
N MET A 1 -11.34 0.26 21.64
CA MET A 1 -10.04 0.78 22.11
C MET A 1 -8.95 0.16 21.27
N VAL A 2 -8.00 0.96 20.79
CA VAL A 2 -6.80 0.51 20.05
C VAL A 2 -5.60 0.94 20.88
N PHE A 3 -4.64 0.05 21.09
CA PHE A 3 -3.35 0.40 21.69
C PHE A 3 -2.30 0.58 20.62
N LEU A 4 -1.64 1.73 20.63
CA LEU A 4 -0.44 1.99 19.85
C LEU A 4 0.75 1.83 20.79
N LEU A 5 1.57 0.83 20.53
CA LEU A 5 2.76 0.53 21.31
C LEU A 5 4.00 0.87 20.48
N PHE A 6 4.98 1.49 21.12
CA PHE A 6 6.25 1.88 20.52
C PHE A 6 7.35 1.35 21.43
N SER A 7 8.30 0.59 20.87
CA SER A 7 9.48 0.09 21.61
C SER A 7 9.12 -0.41 23.02
N ALA A 8 8.18 -1.35 23.09
CA ALA A 8 7.56 -1.77 24.34
C ALA A 8 8.59 -2.45 25.25
N ALA A 9 8.70 -2.00 26.49
CA ALA A 9 9.72 -2.50 27.40
C ALA A 9 9.33 -3.77 28.16
N THR A 10 8.33 -4.54 27.70
CA THR A 10 7.94 -5.75 28.45
C THR A 10 8.98 -6.88 28.33
N SER A 11 9.92 -6.78 27.39
CA SER A 11 11.17 -7.55 27.32
C SER A 11 12.35 -6.92 28.05
N PHE A 12 12.17 -5.90 28.91
CA PHE A 12 13.29 -5.18 29.56
C PHE A 12 14.31 -6.09 30.27
N ALA A 13 13.88 -7.24 30.83
CA ALA A 13 14.78 -8.22 31.43
C ALA A 13 15.81 -8.82 30.45
N LYS A 14 15.62 -8.64 29.13
CA LYS A 14 16.48 -9.09 28.04
C LYS A 14 17.20 -7.93 27.35
N THR A 15 17.19 -6.72 27.91
CA THR A 15 17.92 -5.59 27.30
C THR A 15 19.40 -5.93 27.13
N PRO A 16 20.02 -5.54 26.00
CA PRO A 16 21.48 -5.63 25.82
C PRO A 16 22.27 -4.96 26.96
N LEU A 17 21.62 -4.04 27.67
CA LEU A 17 22.22 -3.26 28.75
C LEU A 17 22.25 -3.98 30.09
N GLN A 18 21.61 -5.15 30.24
CA GLN A 18 21.55 -5.90 31.50
C GLN A 18 22.92 -6.05 32.18
N PRO A 19 24.03 -6.37 31.47
CA PRO A 19 25.33 -6.52 32.09
C PRO A 19 25.89 -5.23 32.69
N ILE A 20 25.51 -4.07 32.15
CA ILE A 20 26.03 -2.77 32.57
C ILE A 20 25.11 -2.05 33.55
N LEU A 21 23.84 -2.45 33.71
CA LEU A 21 22.91 -1.83 34.65
C LEU A 21 23.48 -1.74 36.07
N PRO A 22 24.05 -2.81 36.68
CA PRO A 22 24.62 -2.70 38.04
C PRO A 22 25.80 -1.72 38.12
N LEU A 23 26.59 -1.60 37.06
CA LEU A 23 27.69 -0.63 36.99
C LEU A 23 27.15 0.79 36.93
N LEU A 24 26.09 1.03 36.15
CA LEU A 24 25.39 2.31 36.10
C LEU A 24 24.78 2.67 37.45
N GLU A 25 24.25 1.71 38.21
CA GLU A 25 23.74 1.96 39.56
C GLU A 25 24.85 2.34 40.55
N ALA A 26 26.05 1.78 40.39
CA ALA A 26 27.19 2.01 41.26
C ALA A 26 28.08 3.20 40.85
N MET A 27 27.83 3.82 39.70
CA MET A 27 28.73 4.83 39.13
C MET A 27 28.69 6.16 39.90
N PRO A 28 29.84 6.85 40.08
CA PRO A 28 29.89 8.19 40.66
C PRO A 28 29.06 9.22 39.87
N SER A 29 28.45 10.17 40.56
CA SER A 29 27.59 11.21 39.97
C SER A 29 28.25 11.98 38.82
N ASP A 30 29.57 12.22 38.90
CA ASP A 30 30.32 12.98 37.90
C ASP A 30 30.43 12.27 36.54
N LEU A 31 30.30 10.94 36.51
CA LEU A 31 30.38 10.15 35.27
C LEU A 31 28.99 9.89 34.66
N HIS A 32 27.90 10.14 35.40
CA HIS A 32 26.52 9.92 34.94
C HIS A 32 26.10 10.82 33.78
N VAL A 33 26.80 11.94 33.56
CA VAL A 33 26.58 12.87 32.44
C VAL A 33 26.65 12.16 31.08
N THR A 34 27.48 11.12 30.94
CA THR A 34 27.69 10.40 29.67
C THR A 34 26.70 9.26 29.42
N VAL A 35 25.93 8.87 30.43
CA VAL A 35 25.03 7.69 30.38
C VAL A 35 23.80 7.91 29.48
N PRO A 36 23.09 9.05 29.54
CA PRO A 36 21.98 9.33 28.62
C PRO A 36 22.40 9.27 27.15
N TYR A 37 23.66 9.58 26.84
CA TYR A 37 24.23 9.50 25.49
C TYR A 37 24.50 8.05 25.06
N LEU A 38 25.20 7.27 25.89
CA LEU A 38 25.47 5.84 25.63
C LEU A 38 24.18 5.04 25.43
N LEU A 39 23.11 5.45 26.10
CA LEU A 39 21.82 4.76 26.09
C LEU A 39 20.82 5.38 25.10
N SER A 40 21.19 6.48 24.44
CA SER A 40 20.36 7.21 23.46
C SER A 40 18.92 7.44 23.95
N PHE A 41 18.74 7.73 25.24
CA PHE A 41 17.41 7.79 25.88
C PHE A 41 16.54 8.95 25.39
N VAL A 42 17.17 10.00 24.88
CA VAL A 42 16.51 11.28 24.56
C VAL A 42 16.87 11.78 23.16
N MET A 43 18.09 11.49 22.69
CA MET A 43 18.50 11.85 21.33
C MET A 43 18.27 10.69 20.37
N ALA A 44 17.66 10.99 19.22
CA ALA A 44 17.71 10.12 18.06
C ALA A 44 19.16 9.95 17.58
N ASP A 45 19.38 9.04 16.62
CA ASP A 45 20.69 8.81 16.03
C ASP A 45 21.35 10.15 15.62
N PRO A 46 22.49 10.56 16.22
CA PRO A 46 23.12 11.85 15.95
C PRO A 46 23.51 12.04 14.48
N LEU A 47 23.85 10.96 13.78
CA LEU A 47 24.16 11.01 12.35
C LEU A 47 22.89 11.33 11.56
N LYS A 48 21.77 10.68 11.85
CA LYS A 48 20.49 11.00 11.20
C LYS A 48 20.04 12.42 11.51
N MET A 49 20.14 12.86 12.76
CA MET A 49 19.80 14.24 13.15
C MET A 49 20.65 15.27 12.39
N ALA A 50 21.95 15.02 12.25
CA ALA A 50 22.85 15.88 11.50
C ALA A 50 22.61 15.82 9.97
N MET A 51 21.97 14.76 9.46
CA MET A 51 21.58 14.67 8.05
C MET A 51 20.28 15.42 7.72
N VAL A 52 19.38 15.63 8.68
CA VAL A 52 18.11 16.35 8.44
C VAL A 52 18.34 17.81 8.00
N SER A 53 19.43 18.44 8.45
CA SER A 53 19.82 19.81 8.07
C SER A 53 20.50 19.91 6.70
N ILE A 54 20.74 18.78 6.03
CA ILE A 54 21.48 18.72 4.77
C ILE A 54 20.48 18.66 3.60
N GLU A 55 20.57 19.62 2.68
CA GLU A 55 19.74 19.63 1.46
C GLU A 55 20.16 18.48 0.52
N ASN A 56 19.17 17.78 -0.06
CA ASN A 56 19.37 16.60 -0.91
C ASN A 56 20.10 16.88 -2.25
N ASN A 57 20.45 18.13 -2.57
CA ASN A 57 21.03 18.54 -3.85
C ASN A 57 22.50 19.01 -3.76
N LEU A 58 23.18 18.76 -2.64
CA LEU A 58 24.56 19.20 -2.42
C LEU A 58 25.57 18.24 -3.04
N SER A 59 26.73 18.78 -3.43
CA SER A 59 27.85 17.94 -3.89
C SER A 59 28.43 17.12 -2.72
N PRO A 60 29.06 15.95 -2.97
CA PRO A 60 29.60 15.10 -1.90
C PRO A 60 30.55 15.82 -0.91
N PRO A 61 31.46 16.72 -1.34
CA PRO A 61 32.31 17.48 -0.41
C PRO A 61 31.53 18.45 0.48
N GLU A 62 30.52 19.14 -0.06
CA GLU A 62 29.67 20.07 0.69
C GLU A 62 28.80 19.34 1.71
N THR A 63 28.28 18.17 1.33
CA THR A 63 27.55 17.28 2.24
C THR A 63 28.42 16.86 3.43
N LEU A 64 29.67 16.48 3.20
CA LEU A 64 30.59 16.09 4.27
C LEU A 64 30.91 17.26 5.21
N GLN A 65 31.12 18.45 4.66
CA GLN A 65 31.37 19.66 5.45
C GLN A 65 30.15 20.02 6.32
N LYS A 66 28.96 20.10 5.74
CA LYS A 66 27.72 20.41 6.48
C LYS A 66 27.39 19.35 7.53
N LEU A 67 27.68 18.07 7.26
CA LEU A 67 27.52 17.00 8.24
C LEU A 67 28.44 17.22 9.46
N SER A 68 29.71 17.55 9.22
CA SER A 68 30.68 17.85 10.28
C SER A 68 30.25 19.06 11.14
N GLU A 69 29.83 20.14 10.48
CA GLU A 69 29.31 21.35 11.15
C GLU A 69 28.06 21.04 11.98
N SER A 70 27.13 20.26 11.42
CA SER A 70 25.90 19.84 12.10
C SER A 70 26.20 18.96 13.31
N LEU A 71 27.08 17.96 13.19
CA LEU A 71 27.51 17.13 14.33
C LEU A 71 28.18 17.95 15.43
N THR A 72 29.03 18.91 15.05
CA THR A 72 29.69 19.81 16.00
C THR A 72 28.67 20.67 16.74
N SER A 73 27.62 21.14 16.06
CA SER A 73 26.54 21.93 16.66
C SER A 73 25.67 21.15 17.64
N LEU A 74 25.67 19.82 17.58
CA LEU A 74 24.97 18.95 18.54
C LEU A 74 25.77 18.74 19.84
N LEU A 75 27.07 19.03 19.86
CA LEU A 75 27.93 18.82 21.04
C LEU A 75 27.46 19.59 22.29
N PRO A 76 27.01 20.87 22.21
CA PRO A 76 26.51 21.59 23.38
C PRO A 76 25.21 21.03 23.97
N LEU A 77 24.44 20.25 23.19
CA LEU A 77 23.25 19.55 23.70
C LEU A 77 23.63 18.41 24.65
N LEU A 78 24.86 17.86 24.50
CA LEU A 78 25.35 16.75 25.33
C LEU A 78 25.44 17.10 26.82
N SER A 79 25.84 18.33 27.15
CA SER A 79 25.94 18.77 28.54
C SER A 79 24.57 19.06 29.16
N GLN A 80 23.62 19.59 28.39
CA GLN A 80 22.27 19.91 28.86
C GLN A 80 21.42 18.66 29.13
N LEU A 81 21.73 17.53 28.48
CA LEU A 81 20.99 16.27 28.64
C LEU A 81 21.14 15.62 30.02
N ALA A 82 22.27 15.82 30.68
CA ALA A 82 22.47 15.35 32.05
C ALA A 82 21.51 16.04 33.04
N ASP A 83 21.10 17.28 32.74
CA ASP A 83 20.09 18.01 33.50
C ASP A 83 18.66 17.49 33.21
N ILE A 84 18.42 16.92 32.03
CA ILE A 84 17.11 16.39 31.62
C ILE A 84 16.77 15.08 32.34
N ILE A 85 17.75 14.19 32.54
CA ILE A 85 17.57 12.93 33.29
C ILE A 85 18.64 12.81 34.37
N PRO A 86 18.41 13.39 35.57
CA PRO A 86 19.30 13.23 36.70
C PRO A 86 19.48 11.77 37.10
N ARG A 87 20.59 11.45 37.76
CA ARG A 87 20.94 10.09 38.21
C ARG A 87 19.80 9.40 38.94
N ASP A 88 19.23 10.03 39.96
CA ASP A 88 18.18 9.40 40.78
C ASP A 88 16.90 9.15 39.98
N ALA A 89 16.59 10.03 39.02
CA ALA A 89 15.48 9.85 38.10
C ALA A 89 15.72 8.68 37.14
N LEU A 90 16.96 8.50 36.65
CA LEU A 90 17.34 7.35 35.83
C LEU A 90 17.17 6.04 36.62
N LEU A 91 17.71 5.97 37.84
CA LEU A 91 17.59 4.78 38.70
C LEU A 91 16.13 4.45 39.01
N TRP A 92 15.33 5.46 39.31
CA TRP A 92 13.90 5.29 39.51
C TRP A 92 13.20 4.77 38.25
N LYS A 93 13.52 5.32 37.06
CA LYS A 93 12.98 4.83 35.78
C LYS A 93 13.34 3.37 35.51
N LEU A 94 14.58 2.94 35.78
CA LEU A 94 14.99 1.54 35.60
C LEU A 94 14.21 0.59 36.52
N LYS A 95 13.99 0.96 37.79
CA LYS A 95 13.14 0.21 38.72
C LYS A 95 11.67 0.16 38.26
N LEU A 96 11.16 1.27 37.75
CA LEU A 96 9.82 1.35 37.19
C LEU A 96 9.68 0.45 35.95
N LEU A 97 10.66 0.44 35.04
CA LEU A 97 10.67 -0.44 33.88
C LEU A 97 10.67 -1.92 34.30
N LYS A 98 11.50 -2.30 35.28
CA LYS A 98 11.55 -3.68 35.78
C LYS A 98 10.22 -4.13 36.39
N SER A 99 9.66 -3.33 37.29
CA SER A 99 8.39 -3.65 37.96
C SER A 99 7.19 -3.59 37.00
N GLY A 100 7.15 -2.58 36.13
CA GLY A 100 6.13 -2.41 35.09
C GLY A 100 6.15 -3.53 34.06
N ALA A 101 7.32 -3.94 33.58
CA ALA A 101 7.47 -5.07 32.68
C ALA A 101 6.95 -6.37 33.32
N ALA A 102 7.30 -6.64 34.58
CA ALA A 102 6.79 -7.81 35.31
C ALA A 102 5.25 -7.77 35.46
N TYR A 103 4.70 -6.61 35.82
CA TYR A 103 3.26 -6.41 35.97
C TYR A 103 2.49 -6.59 34.65
N ALA A 104 3.04 -6.06 33.55
CA ALA A 104 2.42 -6.17 32.23
C ALA A 104 2.49 -7.61 31.73
N ASN A 105 3.65 -8.27 31.83
CA ASN A 105 3.83 -9.66 31.40
C ASN A 105 2.86 -10.63 32.08
N SER A 106 2.57 -10.43 33.37
CA SER A 106 1.60 -11.29 34.08
C SER A 106 0.16 -11.13 33.59
N ARG A 107 -0.14 -10.11 32.76
CA ARG A 107 -1.49 -9.77 32.29
C ARG A 107 -1.64 -9.66 30.77
N LEU A 108 -0.59 -9.92 29.98
CA LEU A 108 -0.67 -9.83 28.51
C LEU A 108 -1.81 -10.69 27.94
N HIS A 109 -2.07 -11.86 28.54
CA HIS A 109 -3.16 -12.76 28.16
C HIS A 109 -4.57 -12.13 28.29
N ALA A 110 -4.73 -11.11 29.13
CA ALA A 110 -6.00 -10.41 29.35
C ALA A 110 -6.26 -9.31 28.31
N VAL A 111 -5.28 -8.97 27.47
CA VAL A 111 -5.42 -7.90 26.46
C VAL A 111 -6.29 -8.39 25.30
N GLN A 112 -7.53 -7.89 25.24
CA GLN A 112 -8.47 -8.18 24.14
C GLN A 112 -8.50 -7.08 23.07
N ALA A 113 -7.97 -5.89 23.37
CA ALA A 113 -7.94 -4.77 22.44
C ALA A 113 -7.03 -5.06 21.23
N GLU A 114 -7.29 -4.37 20.12
CA GLU A 114 -6.36 -4.36 18.98
C GLU A 114 -5.11 -3.58 19.34
N VAL A 115 -3.95 -4.11 18.94
CA VAL A 115 -2.64 -3.57 19.24
C VAL A 115 -1.90 -3.36 17.92
N LEU A 116 -1.43 -2.13 17.69
CA LEU A 116 -0.42 -1.83 16.68
C LEU A 116 0.90 -1.66 17.39
N PHE A 117 1.85 -2.54 17.13
CA PHE A 117 3.20 -2.44 17.67
C PHE A 117 4.17 -1.92 16.61
N LEU A 118 4.80 -0.79 16.88
CA LEU A 118 5.89 -0.27 16.06
C LEU A 118 7.22 -0.67 16.70
N ALA A 119 7.96 -1.51 15.98
CA ALA A 119 9.20 -2.10 16.46
C ALA A 119 10.39 -1.53 15.71
N SER A 120 11.38 -1.04 16.46
CA SER A 120 12.63 -0.51 15.92
C SER A 120 13.68 -1.61 15.76
N GLY A 121 14.36 -1.63 14.61
CA GLY A 121 15.36 -2.66 14.30
C GLY A 121 16.78 -2.36 14.76
N LYS A 122 17.13 -1.08 14.95
CA LYS A 122 18.40 -0.62 15.53
C LYS A 122 18.22 -0.07 16.95
N ASP A 123 17.28 -0.65 17.69
CA ASP A 123 17.04 -0.28 19.08
C ASP A 123 18.15 -0.85 19.98
N ASN A 124 19.05 0.04 20.43
CA ASN A 124 20.15 -0.32 21.33
C ASN A 124 19.72 -0.35 22.81
N LEU A 125 18.52 0.14 23.14
CA LEU A 125 18.01 0.21 24.50
C LEU A 125 17.17 -1.02 24.84
N LEU A 126 16.29 -1.43 23.93
CA LEU A 126 15.36 -2.54 24.12
C LEU A 126 15.49 -3.56 22.99
N PRO A 127 15.28 -4.85 23.26
CA PRO A 127 15.27 -5.89 22.23
C PRO A 127 13.92 -5.85 21.50
N SER A 128 13.69 -4.77 20.75
CA SER A 128 12.40 -4.43 20.13
C SER A 128 12.00 -5.42 19.03
N GLY A 129 12.96 -6.04 18.35
CA GLY A 129 12.71 -7.11 17.37
C GLY A 129 12.22 -8.40 18.03
N GLU A 130 12.88 -8.87 19.07
CA GLU A 130 12.45 -10.05 19.84
C GLU A 130 11.12 -9.79 20.55
N GLU A 131 10.91 -8.56 21.00
CA GLU A 131 9.64 -8.13 21.58
C GLU A 131 8.51 -8.20 20.56
N ALA A 132 8.76 -7.79 19.32
CA ALA A 132 7.80 -7.91 18.24
C ALA A 132 7.41 -9.36 18.00
N ASP A 133 8.39 -10.25 17.91
CA ASP A 133 8.16 -11.69 17.72
C ASP A 133 7.32 -12.29 18.86
N ARG A 134 7.59 -11.86 20.11
CA ARG A 134 6.89 -12.35 21.30
C ARG A 134 5.47 -11.81 21.40
N LEU A 135 5.28 -10.50 21.24
CA LEU A 135 3.97 -9.86 21.35
C LEU A 135 3.06 -10.24 20.18
N PHE A 136 3.60 -10.37 18.98
CA PHE A 136 2.85 -10.85 17.81
C PHE A 136 2.28 -12.25 18.04
N LYS A 137 3.05 -13.15 18.66
CA LYS A 137 2.58 -14.51 19.01
C LYS A 137 1.68 -14.54 20.25
N GLY A 138 1.94 -13.68 21.23
CA GLY A 138 1.29 -13.72 22.54
C GLY A 138 -0.03 -12.95 22.64
N LEU A 139 -0.23 -11.92 21.83
CA LEU A 139 -1.43 -11.10 21.84
C LEU A 139 -2.39 -11.53 20.73
N LYS A 140 -3.68 -11.60 21.05
CA LYS A 140 -4.72 -12.09 20.13
C LYS A 140 -4.89 -11.22 18.87
N ASN A 141 -4.81 -9.90 19.02
CA ASN A 141 -5.12 -8.92 17.97
C ASN A 141 -3.95 -7.95 17.76
N CYS A 142 -2.73 -8.48 17.55
CA CYS A 142 -1.53 -7.67 17.39
C CYS A 142 -1.10 -7.61 15.92
N ARG A 143 -0.92 -6.39 15.43
CA ARG A 143 -0.25 -6.10 14.16
C ARG A 143 1.09 -5.46 14.46
N VAL A 144 2.11 -5.79 13.67
CA VAL A 144 3.45 -5.21 13.81
C VAL A 144 3.80 -4.42 12.56
N ARG A 145 4.47 -3.28 12.74
CA ARG A 145 5.24 -2.62 11.69
C ARG A 145 6.68 -2.46 12.18
N TYR A 146 7.59 -3.14 11.49
CA TYR A 146 9.01 -3.24 11.83
C TYR A 146 9.80 -2.20 11.02
N PHE A 147 10.55 -1.37 11.72
CA PHE A 147 11.37 -0.30 11.15
C PHE A 147 12.82 -0.68 11.28
N LYS A 148 13.30 -1.48 10.31
CA LYS A 148 14.59 -2.16 10.36
C LYS A 148 15.77 -1.21 10.60
N GLU A 149 15.74 -0.05 9.95
CA GLU A 149 16.84 0.91 9.96
C GLU A 149 16.68 2.00 11.04
N ASN A 150 15.64 1.95 11.87
CA ASN A 150 15.34 2.96 12.89
C ASN A 150 15.75 2.51 14.30
N GLY A 151 16.14 3.48 15.12
CA GLY A 151 16.54 3.32 16.51
C GLY A 151 15.39 3.47 17.50
N HIS A 152 15.73 3.58 18.79
CA HIS A 152 14.77 3.51 19.90
C HIS A 152 13.69 4.61 19.84
N THR A 153 14.08 5.84 19.48
CA THR A 153 13.22 7.04 19.45
C THR A 153 12.45 7.17 18.13
N LEU A 154 11.80 6.07 17.73
CA LEU A 154 11.18 5.90 16.40
C LEU A 154 10.31 7.08 15.93
N LEU A 155 9.52 7.68 16.81
CA LEU A 155 8.60 8.78 16.47
C LEU A 155 9.29 10.13 16.24
N LEU A 156 10.56 10.26 16.63
CA LEU A 156 11.37 11.45 16.42
C LEU A 156 12.32 11.32 15.22
N GLU A 157 12.41 10.11 14.64
CA GLU A 157 13.27 9.86 13.49
C GLU A 157 12.59 10.26 12.18
N ASP A 158 13.41 10.75 11.25
CA ASP A 158 12.96 11.05 9.90
C ASP A 158 12.48 9.78 9.17
N GLY A 159 11.54 9.97 8.24
CA GLY A 159 10.97 8.91 7.42
C GLY A 159 9.80 8.13 8.06
N VAL A 160 9.48 8.36 9.35
CA VAL A 160 8.37 7.70 10.05
C VAL A 160 7.16 8.64 10.16
N ASN A 161 6.06 8.26 9.50
CA ASN A 161 4.78 8.96 9.63
C ASN A 161 3.74 8.07 10.34
N LEU A 162 3.46 8.37 11.61
CA LEU A 162 2.53 7.59 12.42
C LEU A 162 1.12 7.50 11.80
N LEU A 163 0.62 8.59 11.21
CA LEU A 163 -0.70 8.59 10.59
C LEU A 163 -0.74 7.66 9.38
N SER A 164 0.29 7.69 8.52
CA SER A 164 0.42 6.78 7.37
C SER A 164 0.46 5.32 7.81
N VAL A 165 1.19 5.03 8.89
CA VAL A 165 1.29 3.68 9.45
C VAL A 165 -0.06 3.19 9.98
N ILE A 166 -0.81 4.04 10.69
CA ILE A 166 -2.15 3.70 11.19
C ILE A 166 -3.15 3.50 10.04
N LYS A 167 -3.06 4.34 8.99
CA LYS A 167 -3.89 4.23 7.77
C LYS A 167 -3.61 2.91 7.05
N GLY A 168 -2.33 2.62 6.77
CA GLY A 168 -1.89 1.40 6.10
C GLY A 168 -2.25 0.13 6.87
N ALA A 169 -1.99 0.12 8.18
CA ALA A 169 -2.33 -0.99 9.06
C ALA A 169 -3.84 -1.16 9.29
N ASN A 170 -4.68 -0.32 8.67
CA ASN A 170 -6.14 -0.44 8.72
C ASN A 170 -6.72 -0.26 10.14
N MET A 171 -6.07 0.57 10.98
CA MET A 171 -6.42 0.72 12.41
C MET A 171 -7.03 2.08 12.77
N TYR A 172 -7.09 3.03 11.83
CA TYR A 172 -7.88 4.25 12.01
C TYR A 172 -9.38 3.92 12.02
N ARG A 173 -10.10 4.39 13.03
CA ARG A 173 -11.56 4.29 13.14
C ARG A 173 -12.13 5.38 14.04
N ARG A 174 -13.34 5.84 13.75
CA ARG A 174 -14.08 6.82 14.59
C ARG A 174 -15.03 6.14 15.57
N GLY A 175 -15.43 4.89 15.30
CA GLY A 175 -16.36 4.11 16.11
C GLY A 175 -15.71 2.94 16.85
N ARG A 176 -16.57 2.10 17.45
CA ARG A 176 -16.16 0.85 18.11
C ARG A 176 -15.59 -0.16 17.11
N GLN A 177 -16.18 -0.24 15.93
CA GLN A 177 -15.71 -1.03 14.80
C GLN A 177 -15.26 -0.07 13.69
N ARG A 178 -14.34 -0.55 12.86
CA ARG A 178 -13.86 0.22 11.73
C ARG A 178 -14.88 0.16 10.59
N ASP A 179 -15.12 1.32 9.99
CA ASP A 179 -15.94 1.46 8.80
C ASP A 179 -15.07 1.76 7.59
N PHE A 180 -14.95 0.83 6.64
CA PHE A 180 -14.09 1.02 5.47
C PHE A 180 -14.50 2.18 4.55
N VAL A 181 -15.77 2.60 4.61
CA VAL A 181 -16.27 3.70 3.77
C VAL A 181 -16.02 5.04 4.46
N THR A 182 -16.43 5.18 5.73
CA THR A 182 -16.41 6.47 6.44
C THR A 182 -15.16 6.72 7.26
N ASP A 183 -14.45 5.68 7.71
CA ASP A 183 -13.15 5.79 8.40
C ASP A 183 -11.99 5.74 7.39
N TYR A 184 -12.17 6.36 6.22
CA TYR A 184 -11.12 6.56 5.24
C TYR A 184 -10.58 7.98 5.34
N LEU A 185 -9.25 8.11 5.30
CA LEU A 185 -8.54 9.38 5.21
C LEU A 185 -7.77 9.40 3.90
N PRO A 186 -7.99 10.40 3.02
CA PRO A 186 -7.24 10.51 1.77
C PRO A 186 -5.73 10.67 2.03
N PRO A 187 -4.88 10.33 1.05
CA PRO A 187 -3.45 10.62 1.14
C PRO A 187 -3.22 12.13 1.23
N THR A 188 -2.30 12.51 2.11
CA THR A 188 -1.73 13.86 2.17
C THR A 188 -0.77 14.08 1.00
N LEU A 189 -0.43 15.33 0.71
CA LEU A 189 0.54 15.65 -0.34
C LEU A 189 1.91 15.04 -0.06
N SER A 190 2.34 14.94 1.20
CA SER A 190 3.62 14.29 1.55
C SER A 190 3.59 12.78 1.31
N GLU A 191 2.48 12.11 1.66
CA GLU A 191 2.28 10.70 1.32
C GLU A 191 2.27 10.49 -0.19
N PHE A 192 1.58 11.36 -0.94
CA PHE A 192 1.56 11.32 -2.40
C PHE A 192 2.97 11.43 -3.00
N LYS A 193 3.74 12.44 -2.59
CA LYS A 193 5.10 12.66 -3.09
C LYS A 193 6.01 11.49 -2.72
N LYS A 194 5.97 11.02 -1.47
CA LYS A 194 6.74 9.86 -1.04
C LYS A 194 6.44 8.63 -1.90
N THR A 195 5.16 8.31 -2.09
CA THR A 195 4.79 7.11 -2.87
C THR A 195 5.12 7.25 -4.36
N PHE A 196 4.77 8.36 -5.01
CA PHE A 196 4.86 8.45 -6.47
C PHE A 196 6.12 9.15 -6.99
N ASP A 197 6.60 10.18 -6.28
CA ASP A 197 7.79 10.95 -6.69
C ASP A 197 9.10 10.34 -6.16
N GLU A 198 9.04 9.48 -5.14
CA GLU A 198 10.21 8.80 -4.54
C GLU A 198 10.12 7.27 -4.72
N ASP A 199 9.24 6.59 -3.99
CA ASP A 199 9.19 5.12 -3.92
C ASP A 199 8.91 4.47 -5.29
N HIS A 200 7.95 5.02 -6.05
CA HIS A 200 7.56 4.52 -7.36
C HIS A 200 8.20 5.29 -8.52
N LYS A 201 9.13 6.21 -8.27
CA LYS A 201 9.74 7.06 -9.31
C LYS A 201 10.34 6.25 -10.45
N LEU A 202 11.16 5.25 -10.11
CA LEU A 202 11.82 4.40 -11.09
C LEU A 202 10.82 3.54 -11.86
N PHE A 203 9.77 3.07 -11.18
CA PHE A 203 8.67 2.34 -11.81
C PHE A 203 7.93 3.24 -12.80
N HIS A 204 7.52 4.43 -12.39
CA HIS A 204 6.83 5.39 -13.28
C HIS A 204 7.69 5.76 -14.50
N LEU A 205 8.98 6.06 -14.30
CA LEU A 205 9.90 6.38 -15.41
C LEU A 205 10.10 5.19 -16.36
N ALA A 206 10.28 3.99 -15.80
CA ALA A 206 10.49 2.79 -16.59
C ALA A 206 9.26 2.45 -17.43
N LEU A 207 8.04 2.58 -16.91
CA LEU A 207 6.82 2.18 -17.63
C LEU A 207 6.17 3.30 -18.43
N SER A 208 6.43 4.56 -18.07
CA SER A 208 5.92 5.77 -18.75
C SER A 208 4.46 5.63 -19.18
N PRO A 209 3.53 5.51 -18.22
CA PRO A 209 2.13 5.17 -18.49
C PRO A 209 1.48 6.19 -19.45
N VAL A 210 0.69 5.70 -20.39
CA VAL A 210 -0.08 6.51 -21.34
C VAL A 210 -1.55 6.42 -20.97
N MET A 211 -2.10 7.54 -20.52
CA MET A 211 -3.50 7.68 -20.14
C MET A 211 -4.27 8.32 -21.29
N MET A 212 -5.37 7.69 -21.70
CA MET A 212 -6.29 8.22 -22.72
C MET A 212 -7.74 8.04 -22.28
N SER A 213 -8.62 8.91 -22.75
CA SER A 213 -10.04 8.84 -22.47
C SER A 213 -10.87 9.26 -23.68
N THR A 214 -12.11 8.77 -23.72
CA THR A 214 -13.05 9.01 -24.83
C THR A 214 -14.02 10.11 -24.46
N LEU A 215 -14.05 11.19 -25.25
CA LEU A 215 -14.98 12.29 -25.06
C LEU A 215 -16.43 11.89 -25.43
N THR A 216 -17.40 12.71 -25.05
CA THR A 216 -18.83 12.46 -25.33
C THR A 216 -19.15 12.35 -26.83
N ASN A 217 -18.36 13.02 -27.68
CA ASN A 217 -18.45 12.97 -29.14
C ASN A 217 -17.73 11.76 -29.76
N GLY A 218 -17.15 10.86 -28.95
CA GLY A 218 -16.45 9.65 -29.40
C GLY A 218 -14.97 9.85 -29.73
N LYS A 219 -14.44 11.08 -29.65
CA LYS A 219 -13.01 11.34 -29.89
C LYS A 219 -12.16 10.82 -28.72
N ILE A 220 -11.14 10.03 -29.00
CA ILE A 220 -10.12 9.64 -28.03
C ILE A 220 -9.12 10.78 -27.88
N VAL A 221 -8.79 11.13 -26.63
CA VAL A 221 -7.82 12.16 -26.27
C VAL A 221 -6.88 11.65 -25.20
N ARG A 222 -5.68 12.26 -25.09
CA ARG A 222 -4.78 12.01 -23.96
C ARG A 222 -5.31 12.60 -22.66
N GLY A 223 -4.95 11.95 -21.56
CA GLY A 223 -5.38 12.30 -20.21
C GLY A 223 -6.80 11.83 -19.93
N LEU A 224 -7.38 12.34 -18.84
CA LEU A 224 -8.66 11.90 -18.28
C LEU A 224 -9.82 12.86 -18.62
N ALA A 225 -9.71 13.68 -19.67
CA ALA A 225 -10.74 14.65 -20.05
C ALA A 225 -12.12 14.04 -20.39
N GLY A 226 -12.16 12.79 -20.87
CA GLY A 226 -13.40 12.04 -21.12
C GLY A 226 -14.03 11.42 -19.86
N VAL A 227 -13.31 11.41 -18.73
CA VAL A 227 -13.83 10.89 -17.46
C VAL A 227 -14.64 11.97 -16.74
N PRO A 228 -15.84 11.66 -16.19
CA PRO A 228 -16.69 12.64 -15.50
C PRO A 228 -16.02 13.29 -14.28
N ASP A 229 -16.22 14.60 -14.11
CA ASP A 229 -15.73 15.39 -12.96
C ASP A 229 -16.62 15.33 -11.72
N GLN A 230 -17.78 14.67 -11.82
CA GLN A 230 -18.70 14.47 -10.70
C GLN A 230 -19.15 13.02 -10.62
N GLY A 231 -19.18 12.50 -9.39
CA GLY A 231 -19.68 11.17 -9.08
C GLY A 231 -21.20 11.12 -8.86
N PRO A 232 -21.76 9.90 -8.70
CA PRO A 232 -21.04 8.63 -8.62
C PRO A 232 -20.57 8.12 -10.00
N VAL A 233 -19.32 7.63 -10.05
CA VAL A 233 -18.72 7.00 -11.22
C VAL A 233 -18.27 5.59 -10.86
N LEU A 234 -18.54 4.61 -11.72
CA LEU A 234 -18.04 3.25 -11.62
C LEU A 234 -17.08 2.97 -12.78
N PHE A 235 -15.80 2.79 -12.48
CA PHE A 235 -14.82 2.27 -13.42
C PHE A 235 -14.87 0.75 -13.42
N VAL A 236 -14.97 0.18 -14.62
CA VAL A 236 -15.03 -1.28 -14.83
C VAL A 236 -13.99 -1.66 -15.87
N GLY A 237 -13.12 -2.61 -15.58
CA GLY A 237 -12.04 -2.99 -16.50
C GLY A 237 -11.44 -4.36 -16.23
N TYR A 238 -10.38 -4.66 -16.97
CA TYR A 238 -9.55 -5.87 -16.83
C TYR A 238 -8.56 -5.73 -15.67
N HIS A 239 -8.47 -6.76 -14.81
CA HIS A 239 -7.49 -6.79 -13.72
C HIS A 239 -6.20 -7.47 -14.14
N ALA A 240 -5.15 -6.69 -14.36
CA ALA A 240 -3.86 -7.24 -14.76
C ALA A 240 -3.19 -8.03 -13.63
N LEU A 241 -2.20 -8.84 -14.01
CA LEU A 241 -1.43 -9.70 -13.12
C LEU A 241 -0.93 -8.92 -11.90
N MET A 242 -1.25 -9.42 -10.72
CA MET A 242 -0.91 -8.83 -9.42
C MET A 242 -1.42 -7.39 -9.19
N GLY A 243 -2.35 -6.89 -10.01
CA GLY A 243 -2.85 -5.53 -9.92
C GLY A 243 -1.80 -4.47 -10.27
N ILE A 244 -0.85 -4.80 -11.16
CA ILE A 244 0.28 -3.91 -11.50
C ILE A 244 -0.15 -2.59 -12.16
N GLU A 245 -1.33 -2.56 -12.77
CA GLU A 245 -1.96 -1.41 -13.41
C GLU A 245 -2.44 -0.35 -12.41
N LEU A 246 -2.62 -0.69 -11.14
CA LEU A 246 -3.28 0.17 -10.16
C LEU A 246 -2.47 1.40 -9.78
N SER A 247 -1.15 1.27 -9.60
CA SER A 247 -0.33 2.38 -9.10
C SER A 247 -0.38 3.60 -10.04
N PRO A 248 -0.11 3.46 -11.36
CA PRO A 248 -0.22 4.60 -12.28
C PRO A 248 -1.64 5.14 -12.40
N LEU A 249 -2.66 4.27 -12.30
CA LEU A 249 -4.05 4.71 -12.30
C LEU A 249 -4.33 5.65 -11.12
N TYR A 250 -3.98 5.26 -9.89
CA TYR A 250 -4.18 6.12 -8.72
C TYR A 250 -3.40 7.42 -8.81
N GLU A 251 -2.17 7.36 -9.33
CA GLU A 251 -1.33 8.53 -9.53
C GLU A 251 -2.01 9.55 -10.46
N GLU A 252 -2.46 9.12 -11.64
CA GLU A 252 -3.02 10.04 -12.64
C GLU A 252 -4.34 10.66 -12.17
N PHE A 253 -5.21 9.87 -11.52
CA PHE A 253 -6.46 10.40 -10.97
C PHE A 253 -6.23 11.44 -9.88
N LEU A 254 -5.18 11.27 -9.06
CA LEU A 254 -4.81 12.28 -8.07
C LEU A 254 -4.19 13.52 -8.72
N ARG A 255 -3.34 13.36 -9.74
CA ARG A 255 -2.69 14.48 -10.44
C ARG A 255 -3.64 15.30 -11.29
N GLU A 256 -4.44 14.65 -12.15
CA GLU A 256 -5.28 15.34 -13.14
C GLU A 256 -6.66 15.69 -12.59
N LYS A 257 -7.24 14.86 -11.71
CA LYS A 257 -8.63 15.01 -11.23
C LYS A 257 -8.74 15.35 -9.74
N ASN A 258 -7.62 15.38 -9.00
CA ASN A 258 -7.60 15.58 -7.54
C ASN A 258 -8.62 14.70 -6.80
N THR A 259 -8.78 13.45 -7.26
CA THR A 259 -9.84 12.54 -6.84
C THR A 259 -9.28 11.18 -6.50
N ILE A 260 -9.79 10.58 -5.43
CA ILE A 260 -9.48 9.19 -5.06
C ILE A 260 -10.50 8.26 -5.67
N VAL A 261 -10.00 7.25 -6.38
CA VAL A 261 -10.78 6.10 -6.83
C VAL A 261 -10.86 5.08 -5.70
N ARG A 262 -12.04 4.57 -5.37
CA ARG A 262 -12.26 3.60 -4.28
C ARG A 262 -12.26 2.18 -4.84
N GLY A 263 -11.12 1.49 -4.76
CA GLY A 263 -10.93 0.15 -5.32
C GLY A 263 -11.59 -0.96 -4.49
N MET A 264 -12.47 -1.74 -5.12
CA MET A 264 -13.13 -2.90 -4.51
C MET A 264 -12.22 -4.11 -4.56
N ALA A 265 -11.57 -4.44 -3.44
CA ALA A 265 -10.48 -5.42 -3.40
C ALA A 265 -10.81 -6.64 -2.53
N HIS A 266 -10.11 -7.75 -2.77
CA HIS A 266 -10.38 -9.00 -2.04
C HIS A 266 -10.13 -8.84 -0.53
N PRO A 267 -11.02 -9.32 0.38
CA PRO A 267 -10.89 -9.12 1.83
C PRO A 267 -9.57 -9.61 2.43
N MET A 268 -8.95 -10.61 1.80
CA MET A 268 -7.63 -11.15 2.19
C MET A 268 -6.56 -10.07 2.31
N LEU A 269 -6.62 -9.01 1.50
CA LEU A 269 -5.62 -7.93 1.48
C LEU A 269 -5.66 -7.04 2.73
N PHE A 270 -6.70 -7.14 3.56
CA PHE A 270 -6.91 -6.32 4.76
C PHE A 270 -6.79 -7.11 6.06
N GLY A 271 -6.69 -8.44 5.97
CA GLY A 271 -6.59 -9.35 7.12
C GLY A 271 -5.19 -9.34 7.75
N SER A 272 -5.10 -9.76 9.01
CA SER A 272 -3.82 -9.89 9.74
C SER A 272 -3.18 -11.28 9.63
N LYS A 273 -3.84 -12.24 8.95
CA LYS A 273 -3.47 -13.66 8.97
C LYS A 273 -2.11 -13.95 8.31
N TYR A 274 -1.76 -13.16 7.29
CA TYR A 274 -0.50 -13.30 6.56
C TYR A 274 0.50 -12.20 6.93
N GLU A 275 0.19 -11.40 7.95
CA GLU A 275 1.15 -10.44 8.50
C GLU A 275 2.24 -11.18 9.29
N THR A 276 3.40 -10.56 9.44
CA THR A 276 4.50 -11.12 10.23
C THR A 276 5.01 -10.12 11.25
N SER A 277 5.69 -10.61 12.29
CA SER A 277 6.35 -9.75 13.28
C SER A 277 7.48 -8.90 12.72
N ARG A 278 7.94 -9.18 11.49
CA ARG A 278 8.99 -8.44 10.78
C ARG A 278 8.48 -7.70 9.56
N GLN A 279 7.17 -7.47 9.50
CA GLN A 279 6.55 -6.76 8.39
C GLN A 279 6.94 -5.29 8.40
N GLU A 280 7.65 -4.85 7.39
CA GLU A 280 7.84 -3.43 7.08
C GLU A 280 6.57 -2.87 6.40
N SER A 281 6.54 -1.56 6.13
CA SER A 281 5.50 -0.97 5.27
C SER A 281 5.44 -1.73 3.94
N SER A 282 4.26 -2.20 3.58
CA SER A 282 4.05 -3.18 2.51
C SER A 282 3.14 -2.65 1.41
N ARG A 283 3.16 -3.28 0.23
CA ARG A 283 2.20 -2.99 -0.86
C ARG A 283 0.74 -3.08 -0.40
N LEU A 284 0.43 -3.93 0.57
CA LEU A 284 -0.92 -4.08 1.14
C LEU A 284 -1.35 -2.82 1.92
N ASP A 285 -0.40 -2.15 2.57
CA ASP A 285 -0.66 -0.88 3.26
C ASP A 285 -1.04 0.21 2.24
N THR A 286 -0.37 0.24 1.09
CA THR A 286 -0.65 1.17 -0.01
C THR A 286 -2.08 1.03 -0.54
N VAL A 287 -2.59 -0.21 -0.70
CA VAL A 287 -3.99 -0.44 -1.11
C VAL A 287 -4.96 0.32 -0.20
N SER A 288 -4.73 0.26 1.11
CA SER A 288 -5.60 0.89 2.11
C SER A 288 -5.42 2.41 2.16
N MET A 289 -4.18 2.89 2.01
CA MET A 289 -3.87 4.33 1.95
C MET A 289 -4.54 5.01 0.76
N TYR A 290 -4.60 4.33 -0.38
CA TYR A 290 -5.12 4.87 -1.64
C TYR A 290 -6.58 4.53 -1.92
N GLY A 291 -7.34 4.17 -0.87
CA GLY A 291 -8.80 4.11 -0.94
C GLY A 291 -9.38 2.73 -1.23
N GLY A 292 -8.54 1.70 -1.33
CA GLY A 292 -8.96 0.31 -1.44
C GLY A 292 -9.71 -0.16 -0.20
N LEU A 293 -10.73 -0.98 -0.41
CA LEU A 293 -11.56 -1.55 0.64
C LEU A 293 -12.11 -2.94 0.25
N PRO A 294 -12.53 -3.77 1.23
CA PRO A 294 -13.11 -5.07 0.95
C PRO A 294 -14.33 -4.97 0.03
N VAL A 295 -14.34 -5.79 -1.02
CA VAL A 295 -15.47 -5.92 -1.93
C VAL A 295 -16.65 -6.54 -1.20
N THR A 296 -17.73 -5.76 -1.04
CA THR A 296 -19.03 -6.23 -0.55
C THR A 296 -20.14 -5.40 -1.19
N PRO A 297 -21.35 -5.96 -1.39
CA PRO A 297 -22.49 -5.19 -1.90
C PRO A 297 -22.82 -3.96 -1.04
N ILE A 298 -22.68 -4.07 0.29
CA ILE A 298 -22.95 -2.95 1.21
C ILE A 298 -21.93 -1.83 1.09
N ASN A 299 -20.64 -2.15 0.91
CA ASN A 299 -19.62 -1.12 0.68
C ASN A 299 -19.88 -0.41 -0.65
N MET A 300 -20.16 -1.15 -1.73
CA MET A 300 -20.47 -0.56 -3.03
C MET A 300 -21.70 0.38 -2.97
N TYR A 301 -22.79 -0.08 -2.36
CA TYR A 301 -23.99 0.72 -2.11
C TYR A 301 -23.63 2.04 -1.41
N ARG A 302 -22.86 1.97 -0.32
CA ARG A 302 -22.52 3.13 0.51
C ARG A 302 -21.57 4.11 -0.16
N LEU A 303 -20.73 3.63 -1.08
CA LEU A 303 -19.87 4.47 -1.93
C LEU A 303 -20.71 5.24 -2.95
N PHE A 304 -21.64 4.57 -3.64
CA PHE A 304 -22.55 5.21 -4.59
C PHE A 304 -23.48 6.22 -3.91
N GLU A 305 -24.05 5.88 -2.76
CA GLU A 305 -24.85 6.80 -1.93
C GLU A 305 -24.09 8.08 -1.57
N ARG A 306 -22.76 8.01 -1.49
CA ARG A 306 -21.87 9.13 -1.16
C ARG A 306 -21.25 9.80 -2.40
N ASN A 307 -21.78 9.53 -3.59
CA ASN A 307 -21.31 10.07 -4.87
C ASN A 307 -19.81 9.85 -5.11
N GLN A 308 -19.25 8.72 -4.66
CA GLN A 308 -17.83 8.43 -4.82
C GLN A 308 -17.48 7.81 -6.17
N TYR A 309 -16.21 7.89 -6.53
CA TYR A 309 -15.60 7.18 -7.64
C TYR A 309 -15.22 5.78 -7.18
N VAL A 310 -15.75 4.75 -7.84
CA VAL A 310 -15.56 3.34 -7.47
C VAL A 310 -14.84 2.62 -8.59
N LEU A 311 -13.87 1.77 -8.26
CA LEU A 311 -13.19 0.88 -9.21
C LEU A 311 -13.55 -0.56 -8.90
N LEU A 312 -14.06 -1.25 -9.91
CA LEU A 312 -14.44 -2.65 -9.84
C LEU A 312 -13.78 -3.41 -10.98
N TYR A 313 -13.16 -4.54 -10.63
CA TYR A 313 -12.77 -5.56 -11.58
C TYR A 313 -13.72 -6.74 -11.46
N PRO A 314 -14.67 -6.93 -12.39
CA PRO A 314 -15.64 -8.01 -12.27
C PRO A 314 -15.00 -9.39 -12.33
N GLY A 315 -13.82 -9.60 -12.91
CA GLY A 315 -13.09 -10.86 -12.77
C GLY A 315 -12.31 -11.01 -11.47
N GLY A 316 -11.96 -9.90 -10.81
CA GLY A 316 -11.37 -9.89 -9.46
C GLY A 316 -10.07 -10.70 -9.38
N ALA A 317 -9.89 -11.46 -8.29
CA ALA A 317 -8.66 -12.23 -8.07
C ALA A 317 -8.38 -13.29 -9.17
N ARG A 318 -9.40 -13.77 -9.90
CA ARG A 318 -9.23 -14.74 -10.99
C ARG A 318 -8.50 -14.14 -12.20
N GLU A 319 -8.71 -12.85 -12.46
CA GLU A 319 -7.97 -12.08 -13.46
C GLU A 319 -6.61 -11.64 -12.91
N ALA A 320 -6.56 -11.09 -11.70
CA ALA A 320 -5.29 -10.65 -11.09
C ALA A 320 -4.28 -11.79 -10.88
N LEU A 321 -4.75 -13.03 -10.83
CA LEU A 321 -3.93 -14.24 -10.70
C LEU A 321 -4.15 -15.17 -11.91
N HIS A 322 -4.33 -14.58 -13.09
CA HIS A 322 -4.49 -15.34 -14.32
C HIS A 322 -3.29 -16.26 -14.58
N ARG A 323 -3.55 -17.33 -15.33
CA ARG A 323 -2.59 -18.39 -15.64
C ARG A 323 -1.89 -18.06 -16.97
N LYS A 324 -0.93 -18.89 -17.36
CA LYS A 324 -0.20 -18.72 -18.64
C LYS A 324 -1.16 -18.77 -19.83
N GLY A 325 -1.04 -17.82 -20.76
CA GLY A 325 -1.89 -17.71 -21.94
C GLY A 325 -3.29 -17.17 -21.66
N GLU A 326 -3.51 -16.60 -20.47
CA GLU A 326 -4.76 -15.98 -20.06
C GLU A 326 -4.68 -14.46 -19.94
N GLU A 327 -3.54 -13.86 -20.28
CA GLU A 327 -3.38 -12.41 -20.38
C GLU A 327 -4.49 -11.80 -21.25
N TYR A 328 -5.03 -10.66 -20.79
CA TYR A 328 -6.10 -9.91 -21.45
C TYR A 328 -7.45 -10.63 -21.58
N LYS A 329 -7.66 -11.75 -20.88
CA LYS A 329 -8.97 -12.43 -20.84
C LYS A 329 -9.81 -11.95 -19.67
N LEU A 330 -11.10 -11.71 -19.93
CA LEU A 330 -12.07 -11.34 -18.91
C LEU A 330 -12.75 -12.57 -18.30
N PHE A 331 -12.53 -12.82 -17.01
CA PHE A 331 -13.13 -13.91 -16.24
C PHE A 331 -14.29 -13.42 -15.37
N TRP A 332 -15.19 -12.70 -16.04
CA TRP A 332 -16.35 -12.02 -15.45
C TRP A 332 -17.46 -13.03 -15.12
N PRO A 333 -18.07 -13.00 -13.92
CA PRO A 333 -19.12 -13.94 -13.53
C PRO A 333 -20.38 -13.80 -14.41
N ASP A 334 -21.16 -14.85 -14.61
CA ASP A 334 -22.42 -14.78 -15.37
C ASP A 334 -23.49 -13.81 -14.82
N GLN A 335 -23.34 -13.33 -13.56
CA GLN A 335 -24.37 -12.56 -12.88
C GLN A 335 -24.17 -11.03 -13.02
N PRO A 336 -25.16 -10.27 -13.52
CA PRO A 336 -25.05 -8.82 -13.75
C PRO A 336 -25.32 -7.97 -12.49
N GLU A 337 -24.88 -8.42 -11.31
CA GLU A 337 -25.28 -7.80 -10.04
C GLU A 337 -24.83 -6.34 -9.90
N PHE A 338 -23.60 -6.02 -10.32
CA PHE A 338 -23.08 -4.66 -10.23
C PHE A 338 -23.83 -3.68 -11.15
N VAL A 339 -24.34 -4.17 -12.29
CA VAL A 339 -25.10 -3.36 -13.26
C VAL A 339 -26.43 -2.92 -12.66
N ARG A 340 -27.11 -3.84 -11.94
CA ARG A 340 -28.34 -3.52 -11.21
C ARG A 340 -28.09 -2.50 -10.10
N MET A 341 -26.98 -2.65 -9.36
CA MET A 341 -26.59 -1.68 -8.34
C MET A 341 -26.27 -0.31 -8.96
N ALA A 342 -25.54 -0.27 -10.07
CA ALA A 342 -25.21 0.96 -10.79
C ALA A 342 -26.48 1.68 -11.30
N ALA A 343 -27.42 0.94 -11.91
CA ALA A 343 -28.70 1.47 -12.37
C ALA A 343 -29.53 2.07 -11.23
N ARG A 344 -29.55 1.41 -10.06
CA ARG A 344 -30.33 1.87 -8.89
C ARG A 344 -29.94 3.27 -8.43
N PHE A 345 -28.66 3.61 -8.57
CA PHE A 345 -28.11 4.91 -8.17
C PHE A 345 -27.90 5.87 -9.33
N GLY A 346 -28.29 5.51 -10.56
CA GLY A 346 -28.02 6.32 -11.75
C GLY A 346 -26.53 6.56 -12.00
N VAL A 347 -25.67 5.63 -11.59
CA VAL A 347 -24.21 5.75 -11.67
C VAL A 347 -23.77 5.91 -13.12
N THR A 348 -22.76 6.74 -13.37
CA THR A 348 -22.10 6.74 -14.67
C THR A 348 -21.04 5.64 -14.71
N VAL A 349 -21.21 4.66 -15.58
CA VAL A 349 -20.23 3.57 -15.77
C VAL A 349 -19.21 3.99 -16.83
N VAL A 350 -17.93 3.83 -16.54
CA VAL A 350 -16.83 4.07 -17.48
C VAL A 350 -16.08 2.74 -17.67
N PRO A 351 -16.35 2.00 -18.76
CA PRO A 351 -15.53 0.84 -19.12
C PRO A 351 -14.12 1.32 -19.46
N PHE A 352 -13.08 0.58 -19.08
CA PHE A 352 -11.71 0.91 -19.45
C PHE A 352 -10.86 -0.32 -19.73
N GLY A 353 -9.94 -0.18 -20.68
CA GLY A 353 -8.94 -1.19 -21.02
C GLY A 353 -7.56 -0.83 -20.46
N PHE A 354 -6.77 -1.86 -20.16
CA PHE A 354 -5.35 -1.75 -19.80
C PHE A 354 -4.53 -2.75 -20.61
N VAL A 355 -3.37 -2.32 -21.11
CA VAL A 355 -2.42 -3.16 -21.85
C VAL A 355 -0.98 -2.82 -21.45
N GLY A 356 -0.13 -3.84 -21.35
CA GLY A 356 1.32 -3.69 -21.14
C GLY A 356 1.93 -4.61 -20.09
N GLU A 357 1.14 -5.45 -19.40
CA GLU A 357 1.69 -6.42 -18.43
C GLU A 357 2.66 -7.41 -19.07
N ASP A 358 2.34 -7.90 -20.27
CA ASP A 358 3.13 -8.85 -21.07
C ASP A 358 4.45 -8.27 -21.59
N ASP A 359 4.52 -6.94 -21.70
CA ASP A 359 5.74 -6.23 -22.09
C ASP A 359 6.78 -6.21 -20.96
N ILE A 360 6.34 -6.35 -19.71
CA ILE A 360 7.17 -6.07 -18.53
C ILE A 360 7.33 -7.29 -17.63
N LEU A 361 6.38 -8.23 -17.67
CA LEU A 361 6.40 -9.43 -16.84
C LEU A 361 6.37 -10.69 -17.71
N GLU A 362 7.10 -11.70 -17.27
CA GLU A 362 6.98 -13.07 -17.73
C GLU A 362 6.46 -13.93 -16.58
N LEU A 363 5.35 -14.64 -16.81
CA LEU A 363 4.78 -15.58 -15.84
C LEU A 363 5.47 -16.94 -15.98
N VAL A 364 6.37 -17.26 -15.03
CA VAL A 364 7.20 -18.47 -15.06
C VAL A 364 6.52 -19.64 -14.39
N LEU A 365 5.86 -19.44 -13.24
CA LEU A 365 5.06 -20.47 -12.56
C LEU A 365 3.71 -19.90 -12.16
N ASP A 366 2.63 -20.49 -12.68
CA ASP A 366 1.27 -20.19 -12.26
C ASP A 366 0.72 -21.28 -11.30
N TYR A 367 -0.55 -21.16 -10.92
CA TYR A 367 -1.23 -22.16 -10.11
C TYR A 367 -1.10 -23.61 -10.64
N ASN A 368 -1.23 -23.80 -11.96
CA ASN A 368 -1.20 -25.14 -12.56
C ASN A 368 0.18 -25.79 -12.47
N ASP A 369 1.24 -24.98 -12.49
CA ASP A 369 2.60 -25.47 -12.25
C ASP A 369 2.81 -25.75 -10.75
N GLN A 370 2.44 -24.79 -9.90
CA GLN A 370 2.74 -24.81 -8.47
C GLN A 370 2.03 -25.93 -7.72
N LYS A 371 0.79 -26.27 -8.10
CA LYS A 371 0.03 -27.37 -7.47
C LYS A 371 0.67 -28.74 -7.66
N ASN A 372 1.60 -28.88 -8.60
CA ASN A 372 2.34 -30.13 -8.82
C ASN A 372 3.59 -30.23 -7.94
N ILE A 373 3.95 -29.17 -7.19
CA ILE A 373 5.08 -29.15 -6.28
C ILE A 373 4.55 -29.35 -4.85
N PRO A 374 4.89 -30.44 -4.14
CA PRO A 374 4.22 -30.83 -2.88
C PRO A 374 4.12 -29.72 -1.83
N TYR A 375 5.23 -29.04 -1.53
CA TYR A 375 5.25 -27.98 -0.52
C TYR A 375 4.46 -26.74 -0.93
N LEU A 376 4.49 -26.37 -2.21
CA LEU A 376 3.69 -25.24 -2.72
C LEU A 376 2.21 -25.59 -2.74
N ARG A 377 1.86 -26.83 -3.11
CA ARG A 377 0.48 -27.33 -3.05
C ARG A 377 -0.08 -27.23 -1.64
N GLU A 378 0.64 -27.74 -0.63
CA GLU A 378 0.20 -27.66 0.77
C GLU A 378 0.04 -26.21 1.25
N TRP A 379 0.94 -25.32 0.83
CA TRP A 379 0.83 -23.91 1.14
C TRP A 379 -0.40 -23.25 0.47
N ILE A 380 -0.63 -23.51 -0.83
CA ILE A 380 -1.81 -23.03 -1.58
C ILE A 380 -3.11 -23.57 -0.96
N GLU A 381 -3.17 -24.86 -0.63
CA GLU A 381 -4.33 -25.48 0.02
C GLU A 381 -4.61 -24.83 1.38
N SER A 382 -3.56 -24.58 2.17
CA SER A 382 -3.66 -23.92 3.47
C SER A 382 -4.26 -22.52 3.35
N ILE A 383 -3.74 -21.67 2.44
CA ILE A 383 -4.25 -20.30 2.29
C ILE A 383 -5.69 -20.26 1.76
N ASN A 384 -6.08 -21.19 0.88
CA ASN A 384 -7.41 -21.23 0.28
C ASN A 384 -8.49 -21.89 1.16
N LYS A 385 -8.10 -22.80 2.05
CA LYS A 385 -9.01 -23.38 3.05
C LYS A 385 -9.44 -22.36 4.10
N ASP A 386 -8.52 -21.46 4.41
CA ASP A 386 -8.61 -20.49 5.49
C ASP A 386 -9.06 -19.10 5.05
N GLY A 387 -9.11 -18.85 3.74
CA GLY A 387 -9.46 -17.57 3.14
C GLY A 387 -10.97 -17.36 3.05
N GLN A 388 -11.41 -16.10 3.21
CA GLN A 388 -12.77 -15.71 2.82
C GLN A 388 -12.89 -15.79 1.30
N ARG A 389 -13.91 -16.52 0.82
CA ARG A 389 -14.21 -16.63 -0.59
C ARG A 389 -15.33 -15.66 -0.95
N VAL A 390 -15.09 -14.80 -1.93
CA VAL A 390 -16.04 -13.74 -2.34
C VAL A 390 -17.09 -14.29 -3.32
N ARG A 391 -16.82 -15.42 -3.97
CA ARG A 391 -17.65 -15.99 -5.06
C ARG A 391 -18.01 -17.46 -4.88
N ASP A 392 -18.24 -17.91 -3.66
CA ASP A 392 -18.58 -19.32 -3.37
C ASP A 392 -19.79 -19.87 -4.16
N SER A 393 -20.68 -18.99 -4.62
CA SER A 393 -21.87 -19.35 -5.40
C SER A 393 -21.66 -19.38 -6.92
N VAL A 394 -20.52 -18.92 -7.44
CA VAL A 394 -20.23 -18.91 -8.88
C VAL A 394 -19.65 -20.26 -9.29
N LYS A 395 -20.25 -20.92 -10.28
CA LYS A 395 -19.80 -22.23 -10.78
C LYS A 395 -18.84 -22.05 -11.97
N GLY A 396 -17.91 -22.99 -12.17
CA GLY A 396 -17.00 -22.99 -13.31
C GLY A 396 -15.72 -22.17 -13.10
N GLU A 397 -14.98 -21.89 -14.18
CA GLU A 397 -13.66 -21.22 -14.14
C GLU A 397 -13.73 -19.78 -13.59
N GLU A 398 -14.87 -19.09 -13.72
CA GLU A 398 -15.09 -17.72 -13.22
C GLU A 398 -15.22 -17.66 -11.68
N GLY A 399 -15.68 -18.76 -11.09
CA GLY A 399 -15.77 -18.95 -9.64
C GLY A 399 -14.50 -19.53 -9.02
N ASN A 400 -13.56 -20.00 -9.85
CA ASN A 400 -12.26 -20.44 -9.36
C ASN A 400 -11.48 -19.19 -8.90
N GLN A 401 -11.24 -19.07 -7.60
CA GLN A 401 -10.44 -17.98 -7.02
C GLN A 401 -9.28 -18.55 -6.21
N ASP A 402 -8.62 -19.58 -6.75
CA ASP A 402 -7.45 -20.20 -6.14
C ASP A 402 -6.34 -19.16 -5.90
N MET A 403 -6.26 -18.70 -4.66
CA MET A 403 -5.24 -17.76 -4.20
C MET A 403 -3.89 -18.45 -4.26
N HIS A 404 -2.95 -17.83 -4.97
CA HIS A 404 -1.58 -18.28 -5.06
C HIS A 404 -0.70 -17.06 -5.34
N ILE A 405 0.61 -17.20 -5.17
CA ILE A 405 1.56 -16.15 -5.54
C ILE A 405 2.24 -16.62 -6.83
N PRO A 406 1.95 -16.01 -7.99
CA PRO A 406 2.61 -16.37 -9.25
C PRO A 406 4.10 -16.07 -9.17
N ALA A 407 4.93 -16.92 -9.77
CA ALA A 407 6.34 -16.64 -9.96
C ALA A 407 6.52 -15.84 -11.26
N ILE A 408 6.95 -14.60 -11.12
CA ILE A 408 7.11 -13.64 -12.22
C ILE A 408 8.56 -13.19 -12.35
N VAL A 409 9.01 -12.99 -13.59
CA VAL A 409 10.34 -12.44 -13.90
C VAL A 409 10.17 -11.15 -14.71
N PRO A 410 10.90 -10.07 -14.38
CA PRO A 410 10.83 -8.84 -15.15
C PRO A 410 11.48 -8.99 -16.53
N LYS A 411 10.86 -8.38 -17.54
CA LYS A 411 11.39 -8.24 -18.91
C LYS A 411 11.94 -6.83 -19.12
N VAL A 412 12.60 -6.60 -20.27
CA VAL A 412 12.96 -5.24 -20.70
C VAL A 412 11.66 -4.46 -20.88
N PRO A 413 11.42 -3.38 -20.10
CA PRO A 413 10.10 -2.83 -19.96
C PRO A 413 9.62 -2.12 -21.23
N GLY A 414 8.44 -2.53 -21.70
CA GLY A 414 7.63 -1.76 -22.63
C GLY A 414 6.96 -0.56 -21.94
N ARG A 415 5.68 -0.31 -22.22
CA ARG A 415 4.88 0.74 -21.55
C ARG A 415 3.53 0.22 -21.12
N PHE A 416 2.92 0.95 -20.21
CA PHE A 416 1.52 0.79 -19.87
C PHE A 416 0.64 1.75 -20.66
N TYR A 417 -0.50 1.24 -21.11
CA TYR A 417 -1.50 2.00 -21.84
C TYR A 417 -2.87 1.79 -21.21
N TYR A 418 -3.60 2.89 -21.04
CA TYR A 418 -4.94 2.93 -20.47
C TYR A 418 -5.87 3.66 -21.43
N LEU A 419 -7.06 3.12 -21.64
CA LEU A 419 -8.11 3.77 -22.41
C LEU A 419 -9.41 3.72 -21.63
N PHE A 420 -9.84 4.87 -21.12
CA PHE A 420 -11.16 5.06 -20.54
C PHE A 420 -12.17 5.28 -21.68
N GLY A 421 -13.11 4.35 -21.81
CA GLY A 421 -14.16 4.35 -22.82
C GLY A 421 -15.17 5.47 -22.61
N LYS A 422 -16.19 5.50 -23.48
CA LYS A 422 -17.25 6.50 -23.41
C LYS A 422 -18.10 6.27 -22.15
N PRO A 423 -18.40 7.31 -21.35
CA PRO A 423 -19.25 7.16 -20.17
C PRO A 423 -20.67 6.70 -20.52
N ILE A 424 -21.14 5.64 -19.87
CA ILE A 424 -22.49 5.06 -19.99
C ILE A 424 -23.31 5.57 -18.80
N LYS A 425 -24.29 6.44 -19.07
CA LYS A 425 -25.19 6.96 -18.03
C LYS A 425 -26.27 5.93 -17.72
N MET A 426 -26.30 5.42 -16.50
CA MET A 426 -27.32 4.46 -16.07
C MET A 426 -28.61 5.12 -15.58
N GLU A 427 -28.61 6.45 -15.40
CA GLU A 427 -29.79 7.23 -15.01
C GLU A 427 -30.95 7.00 -16.00
N GLY A 428 -32.13 6.67 -15.48
CA GLY A 428 -33.32 6.39 -16.28
C GLY A 428 -33.46 4.95 -16.80
N MET A 429 -32.48 4.08 -16.59
CA MET A 429 -32.53 2.65 -16.99
C MET A 429 -33.34 1.79 -15.99
N ASN A 430 -34.61 2.15 -15.75
CA ASN A 430 -35.45 1.49 -14.74
C ASN A 430 -35.73 0.01 -15.02
N ASN A 431 -35.76 -0.38 -16.31
CA ASN A 431 -35.96 -1.77 -16.73
C ASN A 431 -34.84 -2.70 -16.25
N VAL A 432 -33.59 -2.21 -16.17
CA VAL A 432 -32.42 -2.98 -15.69
C VAL A 432 -32.62 -3.49 -14.26
N LEU A 433 -33.41 -2.79 -13.44
CA LEU A 433 -33.65 -3.18 -12.03
C LEU A 433 -34.52 -4.44 -11.90
N THR A 434 -35.54 -4.55 -12.75
CA THR A 434 -36.57 -5.59 -12.64
C THR A 434 -36.36 -6.71 -13.65
N ASP A 435 -35.89 -6.39 -14.84
CA ASP A 435 -35.71 -7.35 -15.93
C ASP A 435 -34.30 -7.96 -15.93
N ARG A 436 -34.23 -9.28 -16.04
CA ARG A 436 -32.95 -10.01 -16.07
C ARG A 436 -32.28 -9.88 -17.43
N GLU A 437 -33.05 -9.86 -18.52
CA GLU A 437 -32.50 -9.78 -19.87
C GLU A 437 -31.90 -8.40 -20.11
N SER A 438 -32.65 -7.33 -19.82
CA SER A 438 -32.14 -5.94 -19.87
C SER A 438 -30.85 -5.76 -19.05
N ALA A 439 -30.79 -6.32 -17.83
CA ALA A 439 -29.57 -6.23 -17.00
C ALA A 439 -28.38 -6.98 -17.63
N ASN A 440 -28.65 -8.13 -18.25
CA ASN A 440 -27.62 -8.92 -18.93
C ASN A 440 -27.14 -8.25 -20.23
N GLU A 441 -28.02 -7.61 -20.98
CA GLU A 441 -27.64 -6.84 -22.17
C GLU A 441 -26.67 -5.70 -21.82
N VAL A 442 -26.98 -4.91 -20.79
CA VAL A 442 -26.09 -3.84 -20.35
C VAL A 442 -24.78 -4.40 -19.81
N TYR A 443 -24.82 -5.52 -19.09
CA TYR A 443 -23.63 -6.22 -18.62
C TYR A 443 -22.69 -6.64 -19.76
N LEU A 444 -23.24 -7.31 -20.78
CA LEU A 444 -22.50 -7.74 -21.95
C LEU A 444 -21.99 -6.55 -22.78
N HIS A 445 -22.76 -5.47 -22.87
CA HIS A 445 -22.31 -4.24 -23.51
C HIS A 445 -21.09 -3.64 -22.80
N ILE A 446 -21.13 -3.50 -21.47
CA ILE A 446 -19.99 -2.99 -20.70
C ILE A 446 -18.77 -3.92 -20.87
N LYS A 447 -18.97 -5.25 -20.87
CA LYS A 447 -17.90 -6.22 -21.09
C LYS A 447 -17.27 -6.04 -22.48
N SER A 448 -18.08 -5.92 -23.53
CA SER A 448 -17.63 -5.66 -24.91
C SER A 448 -16.81 -4.37 -25.01
N GLU A 449 -17.25 -3.28 -24.36
CA GLU A 449 -16.51 -2.01 -24.38
C GLU A 449 -15.12 -2.12 -23.73
N VAL A 450 -14.97 -2.96 -22.69
CA VAL A 450 -13.67 -3.26 -22.07
C VAL A 450 -12.79 -4.07 -23.04
N GLU A 451 -13.34 -5.10 -23.69
CA GLU A 451 -12.65 -5.92 -24.68
C GLU A 451 -12.20 -5.08 -25.89
N ASP A 452 -13.07 -4.21 -26.40
CA ASP A 452 -12.80 -3.31 -27.51
C ASP A 452 -11.70 -2.29 -27.16
N ALA A 453 -11.73 -1.73 -25.95
CA ALA A 453 -10.69 -0.84 -25.46
C ALA A 453 -9.33 -1.55 -25.39
N MET A 454 -9.28 -2.77 -24.85
CA MET A 454 -8.04 -3.57 -24.83
C MET A 454 -7.57 -3.93 -26.24
N ALA A 455 -8.47 -4.35 -27.13
CA ALA A 455 -8.13 -4.69 -28.51
C ALA A 455 -7.58 -3.49 -29.28
N TYR A 456 -8.16 -2.30 -29.07
CA TYR A 456 -7.64 -1.05 -29.62
C TYR A 456 -6.22 -0.76 -29.11
N LEU A 457 -5.99 -0.86 -27.80
CA LEU A 457 -4.68 -0.61 -27.19
C LEU A 457 -3.62 -1.62 -27.65
N GLN A 458 -3.97 -2.90 -27.76
CA GLN A 458 -3.06 -3.95 -28.26
C GLN A 458 -2.61 -3.69 -29.70
N ARG A 459 -3.49 -3.15 -30.56
CA ARG A 459 -3.11 -2.74 -31.92
C ARG A 459 -2.24 -1.48 -31.90
N LYS A 460 -2.70 -0.45 -31.18
CA LYS A 460 -2.07 0.88 -31.21
C LYS A 460 -0.71 0.94 -30.54
N ARG A 461 -0.45 0.13 -29.52
CA ARG A 461 0.88 0.07 -28.88
C ARG A 461 2.00 -0.35 -29.85
N GLU A 462 1.69 -1.11 -30.90
CA GLU A 462 2.66 -1.51 -31.93
C GLU A 462 3.10 -0.31 -32.78
N GLU A 463 2.29 0.75 -32.84
CA GLU A 463 2.60 2.02 -33.50
C GLU A 463 3.37 2.99 -32.60
N ASP A 464 3.59 2.70 -31.30
CA ASP A 464 4.30 3.60 -30.38
C ASP A 464 5.83 3.56 -30.60
N PRO A 465 6.45 4.61 -31.17
CA PRO A 465 7.91 4.65 -31.33
C PRO A 465 8.65 4.68 -29.99
N TYR A 466 7.96 5.03 -28.91
CA TYR A 466 8.47 5.09 -27.55
C TYR A 466 8.10 3.87 -26.72
N ARG A 467 7.53 2.79 -27.28
CA ARG A 467 7.22 1.55 -26.53
C ARG A 467 8.46 0.96 -25.86
N SER A 468 9.63 1.04 -26.50
CA SER A 468 10.90 0.57 -25.91
C SER A 468 11.49 1.57 -24.92
N ILE A 469 11.96 1.09 -23.77
CA ILE A 469 12.65 1.93 -22.78
C ILE A 469 13.87 2.66 -23.36
N ALA A 470 14.56 2.07 -24.34
CA ALA A 470 15.74 2.68 -24.96
C ALA A 470 15.38 3.99 -25.68
N GLN A 471 14.28 4.00 -26.44
CA GLN A 471 13.82 5.19 -27.16
C GLN A 471 13.35 6.28 -26.20
N ARG A 472 12.71 5.88 -25.08
CA ARG A 472 12.32 6.83 -24.02
C ARG A 472 13.54 7.45 -23.33
N ALA A 473 14.57 6.65 -23.04
CA ALA A 473 15.80 7.14 -22.42
C ALA A 473 16.50 8.18 -23.32
N VAL A 474 16.56 7.93 -24.63
CA VAL A 474 17.10 8.91 -25.60
C VAL A 474 16.27 10.20 -25.61
N TYR A 475 14.94 10.09 -25.64
CA TYR A 475 14.05 11.25 -25.59
C TYR A 475 14.25 12.08 -24.32
N GLN A 476 14.28 11.43 -23.15
CA GLN A 476 14.46 12.11 -21.87
C GLN A 476 15.85 12.71 -21.70
N ALA A 477 16.89 12.09 -22.26
CA ALA A 477 18.24 12.65 -22.26
C ALA A 477 18.33 13.95 -23.08
N THR A 478 17.47 14.11 -24.10
CA THR A 478 17.48 15.30 -24.97
C THR A 478 16.50 16.39 -24.53
N GLN A 479 15.32 16.01 -24.03
CA GLN A 479 14.25 16.95 -23.66
C GLN A 479 14.15 17.21 -22.15
N GLY A 480 14.90 16.46 -21.34
CA GLY A 480 14.85 16.50 -19.87
C GLY A 480 14.03 15.34 -19.27
N VAL A 481 14.40 14.93 -18.06
CA VAL A 481 13.83 13.75 -17.37
C VAL A 481 12.33 13.92 -17.05
N SER A 482 11.86 15.15 -16.91
CA SER A 482 10.46 15.48 -16.64
C SER A 482 9.60 15.69 -17.90
N ALA A 483 10.18 15.58 -19.10
CA ALA A 483 9.42 15.78 -20.33
C ALA A 483 8.37 14.68 -20.52
N ARG A 484 7.15 15.07 -20.89
CA ARG A 484 6.07 14.12 -21.20
C ARG A 484 6.41 13.38 -22.49
N VAL A 485 6.76 12.11 -22.37
CA VAL A 485 7.15 11.26 -23.51
C VAL A 485 5.96 11.11 -24.48
N PRO A 486 6.14 11.37 -25.79
CA PRO A 486 5.13 11.12 -26.81
C PRO A 486 4.75 9.64 -26.92
N THR A 487 3.76 9.34 -27.75
CA THR A 487 3.16 8.01 -28.01
C THR A 487 2.43 8.11 -29.35
N PHE A 488 1.76 7.05 -29.79
CA PHE A 488 0.93 7.06 -30.98
C PHE A 488 -0.19 8.12 -30.93
N GLU A 489 -0.68 8.50 -32.11
CA GLU A 489 -1.88 9.33 -32.23
C GLU A 489 -3.15 8.46 -32.07
N PRO A 490 -4.09 8.86 -31.18
CA PRO A 490 -5.31 8.10 -30.93
C PRO A 490 -6.25 7.96 -32.13
#